data_AF-A0A9E5AM27-F1
#
_entry.id   AF-A0A9E5AM27-F1
#
_cell.length_a   1.000
_cell.length_b   1.000
_cell.length_c   1.000
_cell.angle_alpha   90.00
_cell.angle_beta   90.00
_cell.angle_gamma   90.00
#
_symmetry.space_group_name_H-M   'P 1'
#
loop_
_entity.id
_entity.type
_entity.pdbx_description
1 polymer ?
#
loop_
_entity_poly.entity_id
_entity_poly.type
_entity_poly.pdbx_seq_one_letter_code
_entity_poly.pdbx_strand_id
1 'polypeptide(L)'
;MSVRIVFVGFIAAASLTACATASDCVKGQKCECIGAGACTFDCPDGGCAFKATGQGAASFSCAKGACTFDVSGQGSANISCDGGNCTVNSSGQGAVNLACKGNGCKMTCTGQGACNLTECKSGCSNDCKATSAPCSGP
;
A
#
# COMPACT_ATOMS: atom_id res chain seq x y z
N MET A 1 -28.98 16.40 39.57
CA MET A 1 -29.79 15.34 38.92
C MET A 1 -28.83 14.26 38.45
N SER A 2 -28.90 13.09 39.09
CA SER A 2 -27.98 11.98 38.91
C SER A 2 -28.36 11.16 37.68
N VAL A 3 -27.56 11.20 36.62
CA VAL A 3 -27.75 10.32 35.45
C VAL A 3 -27.02 9.01 35.72
N ARG A 4 -27.81 7.97 36.00
CA ARG A 4 -27.35 6.59 36.14
C ARG A 4 -27.08 6.01 34.75
N ILE A 5 -25.82 5.76 34.43
CA ILE A 5 -25.44 5.02 33.21
C ILE A 5 -25.59 3.53 33.52
N VAL A 6 -26.65 2.95 32.96
CA VAL A 6 -26.98 1.53 33.04
C VAL A 6 -26.12 0.78 32.01
N PHE A 7 -25.17 -0.01 32.50
CA PHE A 7 -24.44 -1.02 31.73
C PHE A 7 -25.37 -2.21 31.47
N VAL A 8 -25.90 -2.35 30.25
CA VAL A 8 -26.57 -3.58 29.78
C VAL A 8 -26.29 -3.79 28.29
N GLY A 9 -25.67 -4.93 27.97
CA GLY A 9 -26.06 -5.77 26.84
C GLY A 9 -25.44 -5.46 25.47
N PHE A 10 -24.51 -6.33 25.06
CA PHE A 10 -24.48 -7.05 23.77
C PHE A 10 -24.87 -6.26 22.49
N ILE A 11 -23.96 -6.20 21.51
CA ILE A 11 -24.13 -6.50 20.07
C ILE A 11 -23.10 -5.72 19.23
N ALA A 12 -22.56 -6.45 18.23
CA ALA A 12 -21.82 -5.99 17.05
C ALA A 12 -20.34 -5.63 17.23
N ALA A 13 -19.50 -6.65 17.01
CA ALA A 13 -18.30 -6.51 16.20
C ALA A 13 -18.68 -5.88 14.84
N ALA A 14 -18.60 -4.56 14.76
CA ALA A 14 -18.59 -3.84 13.51
C ALA A 14 -17.55 -2.73 13.68
N SER A 15 -16.29 -3.11 13.51
CA SER A 15 -15.19 -2.20 13.22
C SER A 15 -15.46 -1.51 11.87
N LEU A 16 -16.46 -0.62 11.85
CA LEU A 16 -16.72 0.36 10.80
C LEU A 16 -15.73 1.52 10.99
N THR A 17 -14.46 1.20 10.88
CA THR A 17 -13.39 2.21 10.80
C THR A 17 -12.46 1.82 9.68
N ALA A 18 -12.92 1.99 8.44
CA ALA A 18 -11.99 2.30 7.35
C ALA A 18 -12.09 3.82 7.12
N CYS A 19 -11.75 4.56 8.17
CA CYS A 19 -11.50 5.99 8.10
C CYS A 19 -10.25 6.17 7.24
N ALA A 20 -10.41 6.87 6.13
CA ALA A 20 -9.29 7.44 5.39
C ALA A 20 -8.60 8.48 6.27
N THR A 21 -7.59 8.08 7.03
CA THR A 21 -6.65 8.97 7.72
C THR A 21 -5.32 8.27 7.83
N ALA A 22 -4.25 8.96 7.43
CA ALA A 22 -2.86 8.54 7.54
C ALA A 22 -2.64 7.62 8.76
N SER A 23 -2.46 6.32 8.51
CA SER A 23 -2.19 5.36 9.57
C SER A 23 -0.70 5.10 9.59
N ASP A 24 -0.03 5.52 10.67
CA ASP A 24 1.35 5.16 10.95
C ASP A 24 1.42 3.64 11.10
N CYS A 25 1.94 2.98 10.08
CA CYS A 25 2.11 1.53 10.09
C CYS A 25 3.37 1.20 10.86
N VAL A 26 3.20 0.43 11.93
CA VAL A 26 4.31 -0.08 12.72
C VAL A 26 4.96 -1.27 12.03
N LYS A 27 6.27 -1.37 12.16
CA LYS A 27 7.07 -2.49 11.64
C LYS A 27 6.44 -3.84 12.00
N GLY A 28 6.19 -4.67 10.99
CA GLY A 28 5.58 -6.00 11.14
C GLY A 28 4.05 -6.03 11.21
N GLN A 29 3.36 -4.89 11.16
CA GLN A 29 1.90 -4.87 11.02
C GLN A 29 1.46 -4.85 9.55
N LYS A 30 0.26 -5.41 9.33
CA LYS A 30 -0.43 -5.41 8.04
C LYS A 30 -1.41 -4.24 7.99
N CYS A 31 -1.18 -3.33 7.05
CA CYS A 31 -2.03 -2.18 6.83
C CYS A 31 -2.87 -2.40 5.58
N GLU A 32 -4.18 -2.58 5.76
CA GLU A 32 -5.11 -2.86 4.67
C GLU A 32 -5.97 -1.63 4.35
N CYS A 33 -5.99 -1.24 3.08
CA CYS A 33 -6.91 -0.25 2.53
C CYS A 33 -8.04 -0.96 1.79
N ILE A 34 -9.23 -0.93 2.40
CA ILE A 34 -10.43 -1.57 1.89
C ILE A 34 -11.51 -0.49 1.77
N GLY A 35 -11.80 -0.06 0.54
CA GLY A 35 -12.81 0.97 0.28
C GLY A 35 -12.62 1.71 -1.05
N ALA A 36 -13.59 2.57 -1.39
CA ALA A 36 -13.49 3.47 -2.54
C ALA A 36 -12.76 4.79 -2.21
N GLY A 37 -12.47 5.04 -0.92
CA GLY A 37 -11.78 6.24 -0.45
C GLY A 37 -10.27 6.18 -0.68
N ALA A 38 -9.64 7.36 -0.72
CA ALA A 38 -8.19 7.45 -0.79
C ALA A 38 -7.54 7.04 0.54
N CYS A 39 -6.51 6.21 0.49
CA CYS A 39 -5.78 5.78 1.68
C CYS A 39 -4.37 6.34 1.66
N THR A 40 -3.87 6.79 2.81
CA THR A 40 -2.47 7.21 2.97
C THR A 40 -1.87 6.44 4.12
N PHE A 41 -0.67 5.89 3.95
CA PHE A 41 0.05 5.22 5.02
C PHE A 41 1.52 5.60 5.00
N ASP A 42 2.08 5.76 6.20
CA ASP A 42 3.50 6.04 6.40
C ASP A 42 4.12 4.95 7.30
N CYS A 43 5.32 4.51 6.95
CA CYS A 43 6.12 3.56 7.73
C CYS A 43 7.52 4.13 7.93
N PRO A 44 7.72 4.91 9.01
CA PRO A 44 8.99 5.55 9.29
C PRO A 44 10.05 4.53 9.76
N ASP A 45 9.64 3.40 10.33
CA ASP A 45 10.55 2.36 10.86
C ASP A 45 11.01 1.33 9.82
N GLY A 46 10.33 1.26 8.67
CA GLY A 46 10.57 0.25 7.63
C GLY A 46 10.06 -1.15 8.00
N GLY A 47 9.99 -2.05 7.01
CA GLY A 47 9.52 -3.42 7.24
C GLY A 47 8.01 -3.55 7.42
N CYS A 48 7.21 -2.63 6.87
CA CYS A 48 5.76 -2.69 6.92
C CYS A 48 5.18 -3.52 5.76
N ALA A 49 4.04 -4.15 6.00
CA ALA A 49 3.28 -4.87 4.98
C ALA A 49 1.99 -4.11 4.67
N PHE A 50 1.85 -3.63 3.44
CA PHE A 50 0.69 -2.87 2.99
C PHE A 50 -0.12 -3.67 2.00
N LYS A 51 -1.44 -3.54 2.07
CA LYS A 51 -2.36 -4.19 1.16
C LYS A 51 -3.44 -3.21 0.72
N ALA A 52 -3.53 -2.94 -0.57
CA ALA A 52 -4.61 -2.15 -1.15
C ALA A 52 -5.52 -3.05 -1.98
N THR A 53 -6.75 -3.24 -1.52
CA THR A 53 -7.80 -3.95 -2.27
C THR A 53 -8.93 -3.00 -2.72
N GLY A 54 -8.86 -1.73 -2.30
CA GLY A 54 -9.82 -0.70 -2.63
C GLY A 54 -9.83 -0.23 -4.08
N GLN A 55 -10.83 0.58 -4.41
CA GLN A 55 -10.95 1.26 -5.72
C GLN A 55 -10.39 2.68 -5.67
N GLY A 56 -10.13 3.22 -4.47
CA GLY A 56 -9.58 4.56 -4.27
C GLY A 56 -8.07 4.62 -4.43
N ALA A 57 -7.55 5.85 -4.56
CA ALA A 57 -6.11 6.08 -4.68
C ALA A 57 -5.39 5.77 -3.36
N ALA A 58 -4.34 4.95 -3.39
CA ALA A 58 -3.52 4.61 -2.24
C ALA A 58 -2.15 5.31 -2.33
N SER A 59 -1.70 5.90 -1.23
CA SER A 59 -0.39 6.52 -1.11
C SER A 59 0.37 5.86 0.03
N PHE A 60 1.55 5.34 -0.24
CA PHE A 60 2.36 4.62 0.72
C PHE A 60 3.78 5.19 0.78
N SER A 61 4.29 5.38 1.99
CA SER A 61 5.63 5.92 2.24
C SER A 61 6.42 4.99 3.15
N CYS A 62 7.65 4.66 2.75
CA CYS A 62 8.55 3.77 3.45
C CYS A 62 9.95 4.38 3.50
N ALA A 63 10.25 5.08 4.59
CA ALA A 63 11.48 5.85 4.74
C ALA A 63 12.72 4.96 4.92
N LYS A 64 12.60 3.86 5.67
CA LYS A 64 13.73 2.97 6.02
C LYS A 64 13.88 1.75 5.10
N GLY A 65 12.92 1.52 4.19
CA GLY A 65 12.98 0.41 3.25
C GLY A 65 12.45 -0.92 3.80
N ALA A 66 12.70 -2.01 3.07
CA ALA A 66 12.24 -3.37 3.36
C ALA A 66 10.72 -3.53 3.49
N CYS A 67 9.93 -2.60 2.92
CA CYS A 67 8.47 -2.69 2.93
C CYS A 67 7.93 -3.62 1.84
N THR A 68 6.81 -4.26 2.13
CA THR A 68 6.06 -5.08 1.17
C THR A 68 4.73 -4.40 0.85
N PHE A 69 4.40 -4.28 -0.42
CA PHE A 69 3.15 -3.67 -0.89
C PHE A 69 2.41 -4.67 -1.78
N ASP A 70 1.15 -4.94 -1.46
CA ASP A 70 0.28 -5.82 -2.23
C ASP A 70 -0.94 -5.03 -2.73
N VAL A 71 -0.96 -4.72 -4.02
CA VAL A 71 -1.99 -3.90 -4.64
C VAL A 71 -2.82 -4.80 -5.57
N SER A 72 -3.99 -5.19 -5.10
CA SER A 72 -4.98 -5.98 -5.85
C SER A 72 -6.23 -5.17 -6.19
N GLY A 73 -6.29 -3.91 -5.73
CA GLY A 73 -7.37 -2.98 -6.00
C GLY A 73 -7.43 -2.46 -7.44
N GLN A 74 -8.51 -1.75 -7.76
CA GLN A 74 -8.68 -1.07 -9.05
C GLN A 74 -8.17 0.38 -9.02
N GLY A 75 -7.90 0.92 -7.82
CA GLY A 75 -7.40 2.27 -7.64
C GLY A 75 -5.91 2.41 -7.93
N SER A 76 -5.46 3.64 -8.20
CA SER A 76 -4.05 3.94 -8.39
C SER A 76 -3.27 3.86 -7.08
N ALA A 77 -2.04 3.34 -7.10
CA ALA A 77 -1.18 3.25 -5.93
C ALA A 77 0.14 4.01 -6.17
N ASN A 78 0.44 4.98 -5.32
CA ASN A 78 1.72 5.69 -5.30
C ASN A 78 2.52 5.19 -4.10
N ILE A 79 3.71 4.68 -4.36
CA ILE A 79 4.56 4.03 -3.35
C ILE A 79 5.92 4.72 -3.37
N SER A 80 6.35 5.24 -2.22
CA SER A 80 7.67 5.81 -2.03
C SER A 80 8.50 4.92 -1.11
N CYS A 81 9.64 4.44 -1.61
CA CYS A 81 10.57 3.60 -0.91
C CYS A 81 11.96 4.27 -0.89
N ASP A 82 12.16 5.13 0.10
CA ASP A 82 13.39 5.90 0.23
C ASP A 82 14.56 5.06 0.77
N GLY A 83 14.27 4.07 1.62
CA GLY A 83 15.30 3.20 2.20
C GLY A 83 15.65 1.94 1.39
N GLY A 84 14.93 1.69 0.29
CA GLY A 84 15.25 0.60 -0.64
C GLY A 84 14.76 -0.79 -0.21
N ASN A 85 15.08 -1.81 -1.01
CA ASN A 85 14.69 -3.20 -0.78
C ASN A 85 13.17 -3.42 -0.62
N CYS A 86 12.35 -2.56 -1.23
CA CYS A 86 10.90 -2.72 -1.18
C CYS A 86 10.42 -3.74 -2.20
N THR A 87 9.41 -4.53 -1.82
CA THR A 87 8.75 -5.48 -2.71
C THR A 87 7.34 -4.99 -2.99
N VAL A 88 6.98 -4.82 -4.27
CA VAL A 88 5.64 -4.42 -4.72
C VAL A 88 5.08 -5.54 -5.57
N ASN A 89 3.89 -6.03 -5.21
CA ASN A 89 3.10 -6.97 -5.97
C ASN A 89 1.82 -6.27 -6.41
N SER A 90 1.69 -5.98 -7.70
CA SER A 90 0.46 -5.45 -8.27
C SER A 90 -0.25 -6.53 -9.07
N SER A 91 -1.42 -6.95 -8.58
CA SER A 91 -2.35 -7.83 -9.30
C SER A 91 -3.65 -7.12 -9.69
N GLY A 92 -3.79 -5.85 -9.32
CA GLY A 92 -4.93 -5.02 -9.58
C GLY A 92 -5.02 -4.46 -11.01
N GLN A 93 -6.10 -3.74 -11.29
CA GLN A 93 -6.29 -3.03 -12.56
C GLN A 93 -5.83 -1.57 -12.52
N GLY A 94 -5.51 -1.06 -11.33
CA GLY A 94 -5.10 0.32 -11.12
C GLY A 94 -3.62 0.57 -11.43
N ALA A 95 -3.28 1.81 -11.77
CA ALA A 95 -1.90 2.20 -12.05
C ALA A 95 -1.06 2.26 -10.76
N VAL A 96 0.11 1.61 -10.76
CA VAL A 96 1.04 1.58 -9.64
C VAL A 96 2.32 2.33 -10.00
N ASN A 97 2.63 3.37 -9.24
CA ASN A 97 3.87 4.13 -9.33
C ASN A 97 4.74 3.82 -8.11
N LEU A 98 5.92 3.23 -8.33
CA LEU A 98 6.91 2.99 -7.29
C LEU A 98 8.11 3.92 -7.50
N ALA A 99 8.39 4.76 -6.52
CA ALA A 99 9.60 5.57 -6.42
C ALA A 99 10.59 4.87 -5.47
N CYS A 100 11.68 4.31 -6.01
CA CYS A 100 12.66 3.53 -5.24
C CYS A 100 14.02 4.23 -5.13
N LYS A 101 14.13 5.27 -4.29
CA LYS A 101 15.40 6.00 -4.14
C LYS A 101 16.51 5.16 -3.49
N GLY A 102 16.13 4.22 -2.62
CA GLY A 102 17.08 3.41 -1.84
C GLY A 102 17.64 2.18 -2.55
N ASN A 103 17.28 1.93 -3.82
CA ASN A 103 17.75 0.80 -4.63
C ASN A 103 17.26 -0.59 -4.16
N GLY A 104 17.47 -1.62 -4.97
CA GLY A 104 17.13 -3.00 -4.60
C GLY A 104 15.63 -3.32 -4.58
N CYS A 105 14.77 -2.46 -5.15
CA CYS A 105 13.34 -2.72 -5.13
C CYS A 105 12.93 -3.76 -6.17
N LYS A 106 11.98 -4.61 -5.78
CA LYS A 106 11.38 -5.60 -6.66
C LYS A 106 9.91 -5.25 -6.89
N MET A 107 9.57 -4.92 -8.13
CA MET A 107 8.21 -4.69 -8.56
C MET A 107 7.75 -5.88 -9.39
N THR A 108 6.60 -6.46 -9.07
CA THR A 108 6.00 -7.57 -9.80
C THR A 108 4.59 -7.16 -10.17
N CYS A 109 4.32 -7.02 -11.47
CA CYS A 109 3.05 -6.59 -11.99
C CYS A 109 2.40 -7.69 -12.82
N THR A 110 1.42 -8.35 -12.23
CA THR A 110 0.59 -9.38 -12.85
C THR A 110 -0.78 -8.86 -13.25
N GLY A 111 -1.20 -7.73 -12.69
CA GLY A 111 -2.48 -7.09 -12.95
C GLY A 111 -2.52 -6.25 -14.23
N GLN A 112 -3.71 -5.88 -14.69
CA GLN A 112 -3.89 -5.13 -15.94
C GLN A 112 -3.55 -3.63 -15.85
N GLY A 113 -3.19 -3.15 -14.66
CA GLY A 113 -2.85 -1.75 -14.42
C GLY A 113 -1.41 -1.39 -14.79
N ALA A 114 -1.20 -0.15 -15.24
CA ALA A 114 0.12 0.37 -15.58
C ALA A 114 1.08 0.31 -14.38
N CYS A 115 2.33 -0.06 -14.60
CA CYS A 115 3.30 -0.20 -13.53
C CYS A 115 4.57 0.58 -13.85
N ASN A 116 4.84 1.58 -13.03
CA ASN A 116 5.90 2.55 -13.27
C ASN A 116 6.90 2.53 -12.12
N LEU A 117 8.11 2.02 -12.39
CA LEU A 117 9.21 2.02 -11.44
C LEU A 117 10.16 3.17 -11.78
N THR A 118 10.34 4.08 -10.85
CA THR A 118 11.11 5.32 -11.02
C THR A 118 12.08 5.53 -9.87
N GLU A 119 13.04 6.42 -10.05
CA GLU A 119 14.04 6.83 -9.05
C GLU A 119 14.98 5.71 -8.53
N CYS A 120 14.95 4.53 -9.14
CA CYS A 120 15.93 3.49 -8.83
C CYS A 120 17.22 3.67 -9.61
N LYS A 121 18.36 3.57 -8.91
CA LYS A 121 19.69 3.71 -9.51
C LYS A 121 20.36 2.37 -9.80
N SER A 122 20.13 1.34 -8.98
CA SER A 122 20.71 0.01 -9.20
C SER A 122 19.96 -1.11 -8.48
N GLY A 123 20.10 -2.35 -8.97
CA GLY A 123 19.57 -3.55 -8.30
C GLY A 123 18.05 -3.65 -8.26
N CYS A 124 17.33 -2.84 -9.03
CA CYS A 124 15.88 -2.98 -9.15
C CYS A 124 15.49 -4.04 -10.16
N SER A 125 14.40 -4.73 -9.87
CA SER A 125 13.81 -5.74 -10.74
C SER A 125 12.34 -5.38 -10.96
N ASN A 126 11.95 -5.17 -12.21
CA ASN A 126 10.55 -4.99 -12.59
C ASN A 126 10.10 -6.21 -13.43
N ASP A 127 9.31 -7.08 -12.82
CA ASP A 127 8.78 -8.30 -13.43
C ASP A 127 7.31 -8.07 -13.81
N CYS A 128 7.09 -7.80 -15.09
CA CYS A 128 5.77 -7.51 -15.62
C CYS A 128 5.24 -8.71 -16.38
N LYS A 129 4.28 -9.41 -15.78
CA LYS A 129 3.59 -10.56 -16.38
C LYS A 129 2.24 -10.19 -17.00
N ALA A 130 1.80 -8.96 -16.78
CA ALA A 130 0.58 -8.46 -17.39
C ALA A 130 0.75 -8.27 -18.89
N THR A 131 -0.09 -8.92 -19.68
CA THR A 131 -0.05 -8.89 -21.15
C THR A 131 -0.65 -7.61 -21.77
N SER A 132 -1.24 -6.72 -20.97
CA SER A 132 -2.03 -5.57 -21.44
C SER A 132 -1.65 -4.23 -20.80
N ALA A 133 -0.77 -4.22 -19.80
CA ALA A 133 -0.41 -3.01 -19.08
C ALA A 133 0.93 -2.44 -19.55
N PRO A 134 1.07 -1.11 -19.70
CA PRO A 134 2.37 -0.50 -19.92
C PRO A 134 3.19 -0.64 -18.63
N CYS A 135 4.29 -1.38 -18.73
CA CYS A 135 5.33 -1.40 -17.71
C CYS A 135 6.46 -0.48 -18.11
N SER A 136 6.79 0.44 -17.22
CA SER A 136 7.90 1.37 -17.36
C SER A 136 8.83 1.16 -16.18
N GLY A 137 10.10 0.92 -16.47
CA GLY A 137 11.13 0.63 -15.48
C GLY A 137 12.33 1.57 -15.62
N PRO A 138 13.15 1.65 -14.57
CA PRO A 138 14.38 2.44 -14.53
C PRO A 138 15.47 1.82 -15.41
#